data_AF-D8G7Y6-F1
#
_entry.id   AF-D8G7Y6-F1
#
_cell.length_a   1.000
_cell.length_b   1.000
_cell.length_c   1.000
_cell.angle_alpha   90.00
_cell.angle_beta   90.00
_cell.angle_gamma   90.00
#
_symmetry.space_group_name_H-M   'P 1'
#
loop_
_entity.id
_entity.type
_entity.pdbx_description
1 polymer ?
#
loop_
_entity_poly.entity_id
_entity_poly.type
_entity_poly.pdbx_seq_one_letter_code
_entity_poly.pdbx_strand_id
1 'polypeptide(L)'
;MDIKNLGNPIQGAKDKAQGATGKLTEQVAGISAAAQEQFNAILEEYQKVLPMAESLGLSVESFKVEMGLVPEIRTTLSGSVERINKEAVQKLIADHPNNKLLGTILNALLITRDLQLKLNLKALKGVAVDIKLGISPNVSVHLTP
;
A
#
# COMPACT_ATOMS: atom_id res chain seq x y z
N MET A 1 38.86 46.08 37.23
CA MET A 1 39.13 44.64 37.05
C MET A 1 37.89 43.93 37.54
N ASP A 2 36.97 43.60 36.63
CA ASP A 2 35.72 42.91 36.97
C ASP A 2 35.69 41.59 36.21
N ILE A 3 36.13 40.54 36.92
CA ILE A 3 36.01 39.16 36.51
C ILE A 3 34.68 38.67 37.08
N LYS A 4 33.63 38.56 36.27
CA LYS A 4 32.50 37.70 36.62
C LYS A 4 31.69 37.27 35.40
N ASN A 5 31.45 35.97 35.39
CA ASN A 5 30.45 35.23 34.63
C ASN A 5 30.84 34.70 33.24
N LEU A 6 31.86 33.83 33.22
CA LEU A 6 31.96 32.78 32.20
C LEU A 6 31.00 31.65 32.60
N GLY A 7 29.74 31.76 32.17
CA GLY A 7 28.77 30.67 32.27
C GLY A 7 29.33 29.42 31.59
N ASN A 8 29.31 28.29 32.30
CA ASN A 8 30.02 27.08 31.92
C ASN A 8 29.49 26.49 30.59
N PRO A 9 30.27 26.48 29.49
CA PRO A 9 29.80 26.07 28.16
C PRO A 9 29.36 24.60 28.08
N ILE A 10 29.75 23.77 29.06
CA ILE A 10 29.36 22.37 29.19
C ILE A 10 27.88 22.18 29.56
N GLN A 11 27.27 23.14 30.27
CA GLN A 11 25.84 23.06 30.65
C GLN A 11 24.93 23.34 29.44
N GLY A 12 25.23 24.37 28.65
CA GLY A 12 24.47 24.70 27.43
C GLY A 12 24.56 23.61 26.34
N ALA A 13 25.65 22.85 26.29
CA ALA A 13 25.80 21.71 25.39
C ALA A 13 24.98 20.48 25.83
N LYS A 14 24.91 20.20 27.14
CA LYS A 14 24.10 19.11 27.70
C LYS A 14 22.60 19.36 27.54
N ASP A 15 22.13 20.59 27.77
CA ASP A 15 20.72 20.95 27.59
C ASP A 15 20.26 20.87 26.13
N LYS A 16 21.12 21.27 25.17
CA LYS A 16 20.83 21.12 23.74
C LYS A 16 20.83 19.67 23.28
N ALA A 17 21.74 18.84 23.80
CA ALA A 17 21.77 17.41 23.50
C ALA A 17 20.53 16.70 24.05
N GLN A 18 20.16 16.96 25.31
CA GLN A 18 18.96 16.37 25.92
C GLN A 18 17.66 16.83 25.25
N GLY A 19 17.57 18.11 24.87
CA GLY A 19 16.43 18.64 24.12
C GLY A 19 16.31 18.07 22.70
N ALA A 20 17.43 17.78 22.03
CA ALA A 20 17.44 17.13 20.72
C ALA A 20 17.09 15.63 20.82
N THR A 21 17.57 14.93 21.85
CA THR A 21 17.21 13.52 22.11
C THR A 21 15.73 13.39 22.46
N GLY A 22 15.17 14.28 23.29
CA GLY A 22 13.75 14.28 23.64
C GLY A 22 12.85 14.44 22.40
N LYS A 23 13.14 15.43 21.55
CA LYS A 23 12.39 15.67 20.31
C LYS A 23 12.47 14.52 19.31
N LEU A 24 13.64 13.87 19.21
CA LEU A 24 13.82 12.71 18.34
C LEU A 24 13.02 11.51 18.84
N THR A 25 13.00 11.28 20.16
CA THR A 25 12.27 10.17 20.77
C THR A 25 10.76 10.34 20.63
N GLU A 26 10.25 11.56 20.82
CA GLU A 26 8.82 11.89 20.60
C GLU A 26 8.42 11.78 19.12
N GLN A 27 9.27 12.20 18.18
CA GLN A 27 9.01 12.03 16.75
C GLN A 27 9.00 10.55 16.35
N VAL A 28 9.93 9.73 16.86
CA VAL A 28 9.95 8.28 16.60
C VAL A 28 8.72 7.58 17.19
N ALA A 29 8.31 7.94 18.41
CA ALA A 29 7.10 7.42 19.03
C ALA A 29 5.83 7.80 18.23
N GLY A 30 5.73 9.06 17.78
CA GLY A 30 4.62 9.53 16.94
C GLY A 30 4.54 8.80 15.59
N ILE A 31 5.68 8.51 14.96
CA ILE A 31 5.74 7.70 13.74
C ILE A 31 5.28 6.27 14.00
N SER A 32 5.64 5.66 15.13
CA SER A 32 5.24 4.28 15.45
C SER A 32 3.73 4.11 15.67
N ALA A 33 3.08 5.06 16.35
CA ALA A 33 1.63 5.02 16.56
C ALA A 33 0.85 5.24 15.26
N ALA A 34 1.25 6.24 14.45
CA ALA A 34 0.65 6.50 13.15
C ALA A 34 0.87 5.34 12.16
N ALA A 35 2.04 4.70 12.19
CA ALA A 35 2.33 3.52 11.38
C ALA A 35 1.44 2.33 11.76
N GLN A 36 1.14 2.13 13.04
CA GLN A 36 0.27 1.06 13.50
C GLN A 36 -1.20 1.30 13.13
N GLU A 37 -1.67 2.54 13.26
CA GLU A 37 -3.02 2.94 12.81
C GLU A 37 -3.18 2.75 11.29
N GLN A 38 -2.20 3.19 10.50
CA GLN A 38 -2.19 2.96 9.05
C GLN A 38 -2.19 1.48 8.70
N PHE A 39 -1.39 0.67 9.41
CA PHE A 39 -1.36 -0.77 9.19
C PHE A 39 -2.72 -1.44 9.43
N ASN A 40 -3.42 -1.05 10.50
CA ASN A 40 -4.76 -1.56 10.77
C ASN A 40 -5.76 -1.15 9.67
N ALA A 41 -5.73 0.10 9.23
CA ALA A 41 -6.57 0.58 8.13
C ALA A 41 -6.31 -0.21 6.83
N ILE A 42 -5.04 -0.50 6.53
CA ILE A 42 -4.62 -1.33 5.40
C ILE A 42 -5.21 -2.75 5.49
N LEU A 43 -5.15 -3.37 6.67
CA LEU A 43 -5.72 -4.70 6.89
C LEU A 43 -7.25 -4.73 6.70
N GLU A 44 -7.95 -3.71 7.18
CA GLU A 44 -9.39 -3.59 6.98
C GLU A 44 -9.77 -3.45 5.51
N GLU A 45 -8.98 -2.69 4.74
CA GLU A 45 -9.18 -2.55 3.29
C GLU A 45 -8.91 -3.87 2.57
N TYR A 46 -7.85 -4.57 2.95
CA TYR A 46 -7.48 -5.88 2.41
C TYR A 46 -8.57 -6.94 2.63
N GLN A 47 -9.14 -7.01 3.84
CA GLN A 47 -10.24 -7.93 4.18
C GLN A 47 -11.48 -7.72 3.31
N LYS A 48 -11.73 -6.50 2.85
CA LYS A 48 -12.85 -6.18 1.96
C LYS A 48 -12.55 -6.60 0.53
N VAL A 49 -11.34 -6.36 0.05
CA VAL A 49 -10.97 -6.56 -1.37
C VAL A 49 -10.79 -8.03 -1.73
N LEU A 50 -10.23 -8.86 -0.83
CA LEU A 50 -9.91 -10.26 -1.14
C LEU A 50 -11.12 -11.08 -1.61
N PRO A 51 -12.25 -11.16 -0.87
CA PRO A 51 -13.39 -11.99 -1.29
C PRO A 51 -13.97 -11.54 -2.63
N MET A 52 -13.91 -10.23 -2.91
CA MET A 52 -14.37 -9.67 -4.18
C MET A 52 -13.45 -10.05 -5.34
N ALA A 53 -12.13 -9.98 -5.12
CA ALA A 53 -11.16 -10.44 -6.12
C ALA A 53 -11.31 -11.95 -6.40
N GLU A 54 -11.50 -12.76 -5.35
CA GLU A 54 -11.76 -14.20 -5.48
C GLU A 54 -13.03 -14.50 -6.28
N SER A 55 -14.11 -13.74 -6.07
CA SER A 55 -15.36 -13.88 -6.84
C SER A 55 -15.19 -13.63 -8.34
N LEU A 56 -14.14 -12.92 -8.74
CA LEU A 56 -13.78 -12.66 -10.14
C LEU A 56 -12.83 -13.72 -10.72
N GLY A 57 -12.53 -14.77 -9.96
CA GLY A 57 -11.63 -15.83 -10.38
C GLY A 57 -10.15 -15.47 -10.24
N LEU A 58 -9.82 -14.45 -9.42
CA LEU A 58 -8.46 -14.22 -8.96
C LEU A 58 -8.18 -15.09 -7.72
N SER A 59 -6.91 -15.35 -7.44
CA SER A 59 -6.47 -16.12 -6.28
C SER A 59 -5.18 -15.51 -5.76
N VAL A 60 -4.95 -15.61 -4.45
CA VAL A 60 -3.71 -15.12 -3.84
C VAL A 60 -2.55 -16.01 -4.26
N GLU A 61 -1.61 -15.45 -5.01
CA GLU A 61 -0.36 -16.10 -5.38
C GLU A 61 0.74 -15.83 -4.36
N SER A 62 0.82 -14.59 -3.88
CA SER A 62 1.79 -14.20 -2.86
C SER A 62 1.18 -13.22 -1.87
N PHE A 63 1.62 -13.34 -0.62
CA PHE A 63 1.32 -12.39 0.45
C PHE A 63 2.59 -12.15 1.25
N LYS A 64 3.02 -10.90 1.34
CA LYS A 64 4.24 -10.48 2.00
C LYS A 64 3.95 -9.27 2.87
N VAL A 65 4.45 -9.32 4.11
CA VAL A 65 4.45 -8.18 5.02
C VAL A 65 5.90 -7.70 5.17
N GLU A 66 6.13 -6.43 4.89
CA GLU A 66 7.43 -5.77 5.07
C GLU A 66 7.36 -4.89 6.32
N MET A 67 8.20 -5.19 7.30
CA MET A 67 8.30 -4.43 8.54
C MET A 67 9.48 -3.46 8.46
N GLY A 68 9.20 -2.18 8.61
CA GLY A 68 10.17 -1.09 8.64
C GLY A 68 9.63 0.08 9.47
N LEU A 69 10.20 1.28 9.30
CA LEU A 69 9.64 2.49 9.94
C LEU A 69 8.16 2.69 9.55
N VAL A 70 7.83 2.30 8.32
CA VAL A 70 6.47 2.26 7.79
C VAL A 70 6.22 0.82 7.34
N PRO A 71 5.22 0.14 7.91
CA PRO A 71 4.87 -1.21 7.49
C PRO A 71 4.18 -1.19 6.12
N GLU A 72 4.34 -2.28 5.38
CA GLU A 72 3.77 -2.43 4.04
C GLU A 72 3.29 -3.87 3.81
N ILE A 73 2.18 -4.01 3.08
CA ILE A 73 1.68 -5.30 2.60
C ILE A 73 1.84 -5.33 1.08
N ARG A 74 2.42 -6.42 0.58
CA ARG A 74 2.50 -6.72 -0.85
C ARG A 74 1.74 -8.00 -1.11
N THR A 75 0.83 -7.97 -2.06
CA THR A 75 0.04 -9.14 -2.48
C THR A 75 0.10 -9.24 -3.99
N THR A 76 0.33 -10.44 -4.51
CA THR A 76 0.08 -10.75 -5.91
C THR A 76 -1.19 -11.60 -5.97
N LEU A 77 -2.18 -11.14 -6.72
CA LEU A 77 -3.35 -11.93 -7.08
C LEU A 77 -3.19 -12.38 -8.52
N SER A 78 -3.42 -13.65 -8.82
CA SER A 78 -3.39 -14.16 -10.19
C SER A 78 -4.69 -14.82 -10.61
N GLY A 79 -4.95 -14.82 -11.91
CA GLY A 79 -6.12 -15.45 -12.49
C GLY A 79 -6.01 -15.52 -14.00
N SER A 80 -7.15 -15.67 -14.67
CA SER A 80 -7.20 -15.75 -16.13
C SER A 80 -7.88 -14.53 -16.73
N VAL A 81 -7.28 -13.96 -17.77
CA VAL A 81 -7.86 -12.84 -18.55
C VAL A 81 -9.19 -13.25 -19.17
N GLU A 82 -9.34 -14.52 -19.56
CA GLU A 82 -10.55 -15.06 -20.18
C GLU A 82 -11.74 -15.07 -19.20
N ARG A 83 -11.48 -15.10 -17.88
CA ARG A 83 -12.53 -15.07 -16.84
C ARG A 83 -12.97 -13.67 -16.43
N ILE A 84 -12.25 -12.62 -16.88
CA ILE A 84 -12.61 -11.24 -16.59
C ILE A 84 -13.83 -10.85 -17.44
N ASN A 85 -15.02 -10.89 -16.85
CA ASN A 85 -16.25 -10.42 -17.50
C ASN A 85 -16.40 -8.89 -17.32
N LYS A 86 -16.57 -8.14 -18.42
CA LYS A 86 -16.54 -6.68 -18.39
C LYS A 86 -17.75 -6.11 -17.67
N GLU A 87 -18.92 -6.67 -17.95
CA GLU A 87 -20.20 -6.26 -17.39
C GLU A 87 -20.26 -6.55 -15.88
N ALA A 88 -19.80 -7.72 -15.45
CA ALA A 88 -19.73 -8.10 -14.04
C ALA A 88 -18.76 -7.21 -13.26
N VAL A 89 -17.60 -6.90 -13.83
CA VAL A 89 -16.62 -6.00 -13.21
C VAL A 89 -17.17 -4.57 -13.12
N GLN A 90 -17.80 -4.05 -14.18
CA GLN A 90 -18.43 -2.72 -14.16
C GLN A 90 -19.55 -2.63 -13.13
N LYS A 91 -20.37 -3.68 -13.02
CA LYS A 91 -21.40 -3.76 -11.97
C LYS A 91 -20.77 -3.75 -10.58
N LEU A 92 -19.70 -4.53 -10.36
CA LEU A 92 -19.03 -4.59 -9.07
C LEU A 92 -18.42 -3.24 -8.64
N ILE A 93 -17.89 -2.46 -9.59
CA ILE A 93 -17.44 -1.09 -9.35
C ILE A 93 -18.62 -0.19 -8.93
N ALA A 94 -19.75 -0.29 -9.64
CA ALA A 94 -20.95 0.51 -9.35
C ALA A 94 -21.59 0.15 -8.00
N ASP A 95 -21.53 -1.12 -7.60
CA ASP A 95 -22.07 -1.61 -6.32
C ASP A 95 -21.19 -1.17 -5.12
N HIS A 96 -19.94 -0.76 -5.35
CA HIS A 96 -18.98 -0.40 -4.29
C HIS A 96 -18.28 0.96 -4.52
N PRO A 97 -19.03 2.07 -4.67
CA PRO A 97 -18.46 3.37 -5.04
C PRO A 97 -17.49 3.95 -4.01
N ASN A 98 -17.58 3.50 -2.75
CA ASN A 98 -16.72 3.94 -1.66
C ASN A 98 -15.42 3.12 -1.52
N ASN A 99 -15.27 2.02 -2.29
CA ASN A 99 -14.05 1.19 -2.23
C ASN A 99 -13.08 1.59 -3.36
N LYS A 100 -12.24 2.58 -3.07
CA LYS A 100 -11.30 3.15 -4.05
C LYS A 100 -10.24 2.14 -4.51
N LEU A 101 -9.71 1.32 -3.61
CA LEU A 101 -8.73 0.30 -3.97
C LEU A 101 -9.34 -0.75 -4.90
N LEU A 102 -10.53 -1.26 -4.57
CA LEU A 102 -11.26 -2.17 -5.45
C LEU A 102 -11.50 -1.54 -6.82
N GLY A 103 -12.06 -0.33 -6.86
CA GLY A 103 -12.29 0.38 -8.11
C GLY A 103 -11.01 0.53 -8.95
N THR A 104 -9.88 0.79 -8.30
CA THR A 104 -8.56 0.89 -8.96
C THR A 104 -8.13 -0.44 -9.55
N ILE A 105 -8.19 -1.53 -8.78
CA ILE A 105 -7.86 -2.89 -9.23
C ILE A 105 -8.72 -3.30 -10.43
N LEU A 106 -10.04 -3.12 -10.30
CA LEU A 106 -11.01 -3.51 -11.32
C LEU A 106 -10.84 -2.72 -12.62
N ASN A 107 -10.62 -1.40 -12.52
CA ASN A 107 -10.35 -0.59 -13.71
C ASN A 107 -9.02 -0.98 -14.37
N ALA A 108 -7.96 -1.22 -13.61
CA ALA A 108 -6.67 -1.65 -14.14
C ALA A 108 -6.76 -3.03 -14.84
N LEU A 109 -7.55 -3.95 -14.30
CA LEU A 109 -7.87 -5.24 -14.93
C LEU A 109 -8.59 -5.07 -16.27
N LEU A 110 -9.61 -4.21 -16.33
CA LEU A 110 -10.33 -3.94 -17.58
C LEU A 110 -9.43 -3.32 -18.64
N ILE A 111 -8.61 -2.33 -18.26
CA ILE A 111 -7.65 -1.69 -19.16
C ILE A 111 -6.65 -2.73 -19.70
N THR A 112 -6.11 -3.57 -18.83
CA THR A 112 -5.12 -4.59 -19.21
C THR A 112 -5.72 -5.64 -20.15
N ARG A 113 -6.96 -6.08 -19.90
CA ARG A 113 -7.70 -6.95 -20.81
C ARG A 113 -7.93 -6.29 -22.18
N ASP A 114 -8.39 -5.04 -22.20
CA ASP A 114 -8.64 -4.31 -23.43
C ASP A 114 -7.34 -4.13 -24.23
N LEU A 115 -6.19 -3.94 -23.57
CA LEU A 115 -4.86 -3.89 -24.19
C LEU A 115 -4.43 -5.25 -24.75
N GLN A 116 -4.65 -6.35 -24.02
CA GLN A 116 -4.37 -7.72 -24.51
C GLN A 116 -5.07 -7.99 -25.84
N LEU A 117 -6.35 -7.60 -25.95
CA LEU A 117 -7.15 -7.75 -27.17
C LEU A 117 -6.67 -6.83 -28.30
N LYS A 118 -6.45 -5.55 -28.02
CA LYS A 118 -6.01 -4.55 -29.02
C LYS A 118 -4.63 -4.87 -29.60
N LEU A 119 -3.74 -5.40 -28.79
CA LEU A 119 -2.37 -5.76 -29.19
C LEU A 119 -2.25 -7.22 -29.68
N ASN A 120 -3.35 -7.97 -29.72
CA ASN A 120 -3.41 -9.38 -30.13
C ASN A 120 -2.42 -10.28 -29.34
N LEU A 121 -2.22 -10.01 -28.05
CA LEU A 121 -1.33 -10.74 -27.13
C LEU A 121 -1.99 -12.04 -26.63
N LYS A 122 -2.59 -12.82 -27.53
CA LYS A 122 -3.40 -14.01 -27.20
C LYS A 122 -2.61 -15.15 -26.52
N ALA A 123 -1.29 -15.12 -26.62
CA ALA A 123 -0.41 -16.06 -25.94
C ALA A 123 -0.28 -15.79 -24.43
N LEU A 124 -0.67 -14.59 -23.96
CA LEU A 124 -0.68 -14.24 -22.55
C LEU A 124 -2.09 -14.38 -22.01
N LYS A 125 -2.38 -15.49 -21.34
CA LYS A 125 -3.72 -15.84 -20.87
C LYS A 125 -3.93 -15.60 -19.39
N GLY A 126 -2.84 -15.56 -18.63
CA GLY A 126 -2.85 -15.22 -17.23
C GLY A 126 -2.87 -13.70 -17.00
N VAL A 127 -3.34 -13.32 -15.83
CA VAL A 127 -3.23 -11.95 -15.32
C VAL A 127 -2.69 -12.02 -13.90
N ALA A 128 -1.85 -11.06 -13.55
CA ALA A 128 -1.39 -10.84 -12.20
C ALA A 128 -1.64 -9.38 -11.81
N VAL A 129 -2.13 -9.21 -10.59
CA VAL A 129 -2.40 -7.92 -9.94
C VAL A 129 -1.49 -7.83 -8.74
N ASP A 130 -0.49 -6.95 -8.82
CA ASP A 130 0.36 -6.64 -7.68
C ASP A 130 -0.22 -5.45 -6.94
N ILE A 131 -0.52 -5.67 -5.67
CA ILE A 131 -1.09 -4.69 -4.77
C ILE A 131 -0.04 -4.42 -3.71
N LYS A 132 0.33 -3.16 -3.57
CA LYS A 132 1.20 -2.65 -2.51
C LYS A 132 0.39 -1.69 -1.65
N LEU A 133 0.22 -2.02 -0.37
CA LEU A 133 -0.49 -1.22 0.61
C LEU A 133 0.49 -0.70 1.66
N GLY A 134 0.60 0.62 1.75
CA GLY A 134 1.42 1.36 2.71
C GLY A 134 0.83 2.76 2.88
N ILE A 135 1.65 3.79 3.06
CA ILE A 135 1.17 5.20 3.11
C ILE A 135 0.32 5.56 1.87
N SER A 136 0.72 5.04 0.71
CA SER A 136 -0.02 5.21 -0.53
C SER A 136 -0.20 3.85 -1.21
N PRO A 137 -1.44 3.42 -1.45
CA PRO A 137 -1.71 2.22 -2.23
C PRO A 137 -1.16 2.35 -3.65
N ASN A 138 -0.55 1.27 -4.14
CA ASN A 138 -0.13 1.15 -5.52
C ASN A 138 -0.67 -0.18 -6.08
N VAL A 139 -1.17 -0.12 -7.31
CA VAL A 139 -1.71 -1.29 -8.03
C VAL A 139 -1.06 -1.34 -9.40
N SER A 140 -0.44 -2.46 -9.73
CA SER A 140 0.01 -2.78 -11.09
C SER A 140 -0.65 -4.06 -11.57
N VAL A 141 -1.04 -4.08 -12.84
CA VAL A 141 -1.61 -5.25 -13.49
C VAL A 141 -0.75 -5.61 -14.68
N HIS A 142 -0.39 -6.87 -14.80
CA HIS A 142 0.38 -7.37 -15.92
C HIS A 142 -0.18 -8.69 -16.43
N LEU A 143 0.07 -8.97 -17.71
CA LEU A 143 -0.30 -10.21 -18.35
C LEU A 143 0.80 -11.25 -18.12
N THR A 144 0.39 -12.48 -17.88
CA THR A 144 1.30 -13.63 -17.74
C THR A 144 0.98 -14.67 -18.83
N PRO A 145 1.94 -15.52 -19.22
CA PRO A 145 1.73 -16.60 -20.18
C PRO A 145 0.51 -17.47 -19.84
#